data_AF-A0A392SEB2-F1
#
_entry.id   AF-A0A392SEB2-F1
#
_cell.length_a   1.000
_cell.length_b   1.000
_cell.length_c   1.000
_cell.angle_alpha   90.00
_cell.angle_beta   90.00
_cell.angle_gamma   90.00
#
_symmetry.space_group_name_H-M   'P 1'
#
loop_
_entity.id
_entity.type
_entity.pdbx_description
1 polymer ?
#
loop_
_entity_poly.entity_id
_entity_poly.type
_entity_poly.pdbx_seq_one_letter_code
_entity_poly.pdbx_strand_id
1 'polypeptide(L)' 'MAANWEGPFRIQEAFEGGAYRLETMEGDVLPRTWNIANLRFYYS' A
#
# COMPACT_ATOMS: atom_id res chain seq x y z
N MET A 1 -1.02 -12.07 18.19
CA MET A 1 -1.82 -11.09 17.43
C MET A 1 -1.47 -11.22 15.96
N ALA A 2 -2.44 -11.51 15.09
CA ALA A 2 -2.21 -11.54 13.64
C ALA A 2 -2.19 -10.11 13.10
N ALA A 3 -1.29 -9.83 12.15
CA ALA A 3 -1.32 -8.57 11.41
C ALA A 3 -2.59 -8.55 10.54
N ASN A 4 -3.47 -7.58 10.79
CA ASN A 4 -4.69 -7.35 10.00
C ASN A 4 -4.32 -6.69 8.67
N TRP A 5 -3.76 -7.47 7.76
CA TRP A 5 -3.49 -7.00 6.40
C TRP A 5 -4.82 -6.73 5.70
N GLU A 6 -5.11 -5.46 5.47
CA GLU A 6 -6.20 -5.05 4.59
C GLU A 6 -5.81 -5.35 3.14
N GLY A 7 -6.83 -5.57 2.30
CA GLY A 7 -6.75 -6.29 1.02
C GLY A 7 -5.74 -5.78 -0.02
N PRO A 8 -5.79 -6.29 -1.26
CA PRO A 8 -4.79 -5.91 -2.25
C PRO A 8 -4.97 -4.43 -2.64
N PHE A 9 -3.89 -3.67 -2.51
CA PHE A 9 -3.80 -2.27 -2.93
C PHE A 9 -2.87 -2.14 -4.14
N ARG A 10 -3.04 -1.06 -4.90
CA ARG A 10 -2.10 -0.68 -5.97
C ARG A 10 -1.25 0.48 -5.52
N ILE A 11 -0.03 0.56 -6.07
CA ILE A 11 0.85 1.70 -5.85
C ILE A 11 0.41 2.79 -6.82
N GLN A 12 -0.07 3.90 -6.28
CA GLN A 12 -0.36 5.09 -7.07
C GLN A 12 0.91 5.90 -7.33
N GLU A 13 1.70 6.14 -6.27
CA GLU A 13 2.87 7.01 -6.32
C GLU A 13 3.98 6.44 -5.45
N ALA A 14 5.22 6.45 -5.95
CA ALA A 14 6.40 6.05 -5.21
C ALA A 14 7.22 7.28 -4.84
N PHE A 15 7.48 7.46 -3.55
CA PHE A 15 8.31 8.53 -3.01
C PHE A 15 9.72 8.03 -2.72
N GLU A 16 10.66 8.98 -2.72
CA GLU A 16 12.04 8.73 -2.32
C GLU A 16 12.10 8.23 -0.85
N GLY A 17 12.99 7.29 -0.56
CA GLY A 17 13.09 6.68 0.78
C GLY A 17 12.10 5.52 1.05
N GLY A 18 11.43 5.01 0.01
CA GLY A 18 10.62 3.79 0.11
C GLY A 18 9.25 4.01 0.75
N ALA A 19 8.69 5.21 0.60
CA ALA A 19 7.31 5.49 0.94
C ALA A 19 6.44 5.45 -0.32
N TYR A 20 5.20 5.01 -0.20
CA TYR A 20 4.28 4.78 -1.31
C TYR A 20 2.90 5.32 -0.98
N ARG A 21 2.28 6.04 -1.91
CA ARG A 21 0.83 6.28 -1.86
C ARG A 21 0.15 5.08 -2.49
N LEU A 22 -0.83 4.56 -1.78
CA LEU A 22 -1.62 3.42 -2.24
C LEU A 22 -2.98 3.90 -2.72
N GLU A 23 -3.55 3.15 -3.65
CA GLU A 23 -4.96 3.26 -4.05
C GLU A 23 -5.65 1.91 -3.88
N THR A 24 -6.96 1.95 -3.60
CA THR A 24 -7.81 0.77 -3.58
C THR A 24 -7.98 0.24 -5.00
N MET A 25 -8.45 -1.01 -5.14
CA MET A 25 -8.79 -1.57 -6.44
C MET A 25 -9.93 -0.83 -7.15
N GLU A 26 -10.68 -0.01 -6.41
CA GLU A 26 -11.76 0.85 -6.92
C GLU A 26 -11.24 2.20 -7.44
N GLY A 27 -9.95 2.51 -7.23
CA GLY A 27 -9.30 3.75 -7.66
C GLY A 27 -9.30 4.86 -6.61
N ASP A 28 -9.78 4.58 -5.39
CA ASP A 28 -9.73 5.55 -4.29
C ASP A 28 -8.35 5.62 -3.67
N VAL A 29 -7.85 6.84 -3.54
CA VAL A 29 -6.52 7.12 -3.02
C VAL A 29 -6.54 7.07 -1.50
N LEU A 30 -5.66 6.27 -0.91
CA LEU A 30 -5.49 6.27 0.53
C LEU A 30 -4.84 7.58 0.98
N PRO A 31 -5.42 8.29 1.97
CA PRO A 31 -4.92 9.60 2.41
C PRO A 31 -3.55 9.51 3.10
N ARG A 32 -3.10 8.30 3.45
CA ARG A 32 -1.83 8.04 4.13
C ARG A 32 -0.79 7.47 3.18
N THR A 33 0.46 7.88 3.39
CA THR A 33 1.63 7.26 2.75
C THR A 33 2.09 6.05 3.56
N TRP A 34 2.49 4.98 2.89
CA TRP A 34 2.92 3.73 3.49
C TRP A 34 4.39 3.45 3.18
N ASN A 35 5.19 3.15 4.20
CA ASN A 35 6.56 2.71 3.97
C ASN A 35 6.60 1.25 3.50
N ILE A 36 7.59 0.87 2.68
CA ILE A 36 7.82 -0.50 2.19
C ILE A 36 7.81 -1.55 3.31
N ALA A 37 8.27 -1.19 4.51
CA ALA A 37 8.27 -2.08 5.68
C ALA A 37 6.86 -2.47 6.15
N ASN A 38 5.84 -1.69 5.79
CA ASN A 38 4.43 -1.93 6.09
C ASN A 38 3.68 -2.50 4.88
N LEU A 39 4.36 -2.86 3.79
CA LEU A 39 3.77 -3.40 2.58
C LEU A 39 4.28 -4.81 2.33
N ARG A 40 3.43 -5.63 1.70
CA ARG A 40 3.81 -6.95 1.24
C ARG A 40 3.37 -7.12 -0.21
N PHE A 41 4.27 -7.61 -1.05
CA PHE A 41 3.92 -7.94 -2.42
C PHE A 41 2.86 -9.04 -2.42
N TYR A 42 1.77 -8.76 -3.14
CA TYR A 42 0.73 -9.72 -3.42
C TYR A 42 1.05 -10.40 -4.74
N TYR A 43 1.32 -11.71 -4.69
CA TYR A 43 1.50 -12.56 -5.87
C TYR A 43 0.25 -13.44 -5.99
N SER A 44 -0.55 -13.18 -7.04
CA SER A 44 -1.70 -14.02 -7.40
C SER A 44 -1.31 -15.10 -8.37
#